data_AF-A0AAW4ZS61-F1
#
_entry.id   AF-A0AAW4ZS61-F1
#
_cell.length_a   1.000
_cell.length_b   1.000
_cell.length_c   1.000
_cell.angle_alpha   90.00
_cell.angle_beta   90.00
_cell.angle_gamma   90.00
#
_symmetry.space_group_name_H-M   'P 1'
#
loop_
_entity.id
_entity.type
_entity.pdbx_description
1 polymer ?
#
loop_
_entity_poly.entity_id
_entity_poly.type
_entity_poly.pdbx_seq_one_letter_code
_entity_poly.pdbx_strand_id
1 'polypeptide(L)'
;MTQRSSKTKIVIRCSEEQKLALLQTKSQLKALTWLEMVQKLLQRKKIEPPKTIIQDSVYLLEILTELKRCGNNLNQITKIANISKTITPQETAQLKKLAMQLSSLKNKVLKSFIVEGDK
;
A
#
# COMPACT_ATOMS: atom_id res chain seq x y z
N MET A 1 9.08 36.28 6.75
CA MET A 1 8.47 35.46 5.70
C MET A 1 8.07 34.12 6.32
N THR A 2 6.77 33.86 6.43
CA THR A 2 6.21 32.67 7.11
C THR A 2 6.38 31.44 6.22
N GLN A 3 7.22 30.49 6.64
CA GLN A 3 7.31 29.17 6.02
C GLN A 3 5.95 28.47 6.12
N ARG A 4 5.24 28.35 4.99
CA ARG A 4 4.11 27.42 4.88
C ARG A 4 4.65 25.99 4.81
N SER A 5 4.78 25.33 5.95
CA SER A 5 5.01 23.87 6.04
C SER A 5 3.70 23.11 5.76
N SER A 6 3.17 23.18 4.54
CA SER A 6 1.97 22.43 4.16
C SER A 6 2.27 21.41 3.07
N LYS A 7 2.91 20.30 3.43
CA LYS A 7 3.00 19.13 2.54
C LYS A 7 2.45 17.84 3.16
N THR A 8 1.67 17.95 4.24
CA THR A 8 0.92 16.81 4.79
C THR A 8 -0.38 16.65 4.01
N LYS A 9 -0.36 15.81 2.97
CA LYS A 9 -1.57 15.47 2.20
C LYS A 9 -2.27 14.29 2.87
N ILE A 10 -3.48 14.52 3.38
CA ILE A 10 -4.36 13.47 3.91
C ILE A 10 -5.34 13.07 2.82
N VAL A 11 -5.30 11.80 2.41
CA VAL A 11 -6.23 11.22 1.45
C VAL A 11 -7.17 10.28 2.19
N ILE A 12 -8.46 10.60 2.21
CA ILE A 12 -9.51 9.80 2.87
C ILE A 12 -10.29 9.07 1.79
N ARG A 13 -10.29 7.73 1.82
CA ARG A 13 -11.10 6.91 0.93
C ARG A 13 -12.39 6.55 1.62
N CYS A 14 -13.50 6.75 0.91
CA CYS A 14 -14.84 6.54 1.43
C CYS A 14 -15.79 6.21 0.27
N SER A 15 -16.81 5.40 0.53
CA SER A 15 -17.96 5.28 -0.37
C SER A 15 -18.73 6.61 -0.45
N GLU A 16 -19.66 6.76 -1.39
CA GLU A 16 -20.45 8.01 -1.48
C GLU A 16 -21.29 8.25 -0.21
N GLU A 17 -21.79 7.20 0.44
CA GLU A 17 -22.50 7.30 1.72
C GLU A 17 -21.55 7.78 2.84
N GLN A 18 -20.34 7.24 2.87
CA GLN A 18 -19.32 7.63 3.86
C GLN A 18 -18.80 9.05 3.61
N LYS A 19 -18.72 9.49 2.35
CA LYS A 19 -18.36 10.86 1.97
C LYS A 19 -19.41 11.86 2.46
N LEU A 20 -20.69 11.55 2.33
CA LEU A 20 -21.77 12.36 2.87
C LEU A 20 -21.66 12.49 4.41
N ALA A 21 -21.40 11.38 5.10
CA ALA A 21 -21.16 11.40 6.54
C ALA A 21 -19.91 12.22 6.93
N LEU A 22 -18.82 12.14 6.16
CA LEU A 22 -17.61 12.94 6.37
C LEU A 22 -17.85 14.43 6.16
N LEU A 23 -18.64 14.81 5.16
CA LEU A 23 -19.02 16.21 4.91
C LEU A 23 -19.88 16.78 6.06
N GLN A 24 -20.85 15.99 6.55
CA GLN A 24 -21.64 16.37 7.73
C GLN A 24 -20.75 16.53 8.96
N THR A 25 -19.84 15.59 9.19
CA THR A 25 -18.88 15.63 10.30
C THR A 25 -17.97 16.87 10.21
N LYS A 26 -17.47 17.21 9.01
CA LYS A 26 -16.67 18.42 8.77
C LYS A 26 -17.43 19.69 9.17
N SER A 27 -18.71 19.78 8.79
CA SER A 27 -19.58 20.91 9.13
C SER A 27 -19.80 21.02 10.64
N GLN A 28 -20.16 19.91 11.31
CA GLN A 28 -20.37 19.87 12.77
C GLN A 28 -19.13 20.27 13.57
N LEU A 29 -17.94 19.87 13.10
CA LEU A 29 -16.66 20.20 13.73
C LEU A 29 -16.16 21.62 13.40
N LYS A 30 -16.90 22.37 12.57
CA LYS A 30 -16.50 23.68 12.06
C LYS A 30 -15.06 23.66 11.54
N ALA A 31 -14.70 22.64 10.76
CA ALA A 31 -13.35 22.47 10.22
C ALA A 31 -13.27 23.06 8.81
N LEU A 32 -12.32 23.97 8.58
CA LEU A 32 -12.11 24.60 7.28
C LEU A 32 -11.47 23.61 6.29
N THR A 33 -10.52 22.81 6.79
CA THR A 33 -9.79 21.82 5.98
C THR A 33 -10.04 20.39 6.46
N TRP A 34 -9.82 19.41 5.58
CA TRP A 34 -9.88 17.99 5.94
C TRP A 34 -8.81 17.61 6.97
N LEU A 35 -7.63 18.24 6.88
CA LEU A 35 -6.56 18.07 7.87
C LEU A 35 -7.00 18.52 9.26
N GLU A 36 -7.63 19.69 9.35
CA GLU A 36 -8.16 20.22 10.60
C GLU A 36 -9.27 19.34 11.17
N MET A 37 -10.14 18.80 10.31
CA MET A 37 -11.17 17.84 10.72
C MET A 37 -10.55 16.59 11.36
N VAL A 38 -9.53 16.02 10.72
CA VAL A 38 -8.81 14.84 11.24
C VAL A 38 -8.09 15.16 12.54
N GLN A 39 -7.42 16.31 12.66
CA GLN A 39 -6.77 16.74 13.89
C GLN A 39 -7.77 16.90 15.05
N LYS A 40 -8.92 17.53 14.80
CA LYS A 40 -10.01 17.67 15.79
C LYS A 40 -10.56 16.31 16.21
N LEU A 41 -10.70 15.36 15.28
CA LEU A 41 -11.16 14.00 15.57
C LEU A 41 -10.13 13.22 16.42
N LEU A 42 -8.85 13.27 16.07
CA LEU A 42 -7.77 12.63 16.82
C LEU A 42 -7.70 13.17 18.25
N GLN A 43 -7.81 14.49 18.43
CA GLN A 43 -7.84 15.14 19.75
C GLN A 43 -9.07 14.74 20.57
N ARG A 44 -10.27 14.74 19.97
CA ARG A 44 -11.52 14.36 20.67
C ARG A 44 -11.57 12.89 21.04
N LYS A 45 -11.01 12.01 20.20
CA LYS A 45 -11.05 10.55 20.40
C LYS A 45 -9.83 10.00 21.16
N LYS A 46 -8.79 10.82 21.40
CA LYS A 46 -7.49 10.39 21.99
C LYS A 46 -6.88 9.18 21.24
N ILE A 47 -6.98 9.16 19.92
CA ILE A 47 -6.45 8.07 19.08
C ILE A 47 -5.10 8.53 18.50
N GLU A 48 -4.07 7.69 18.59
CA GLU A 48 -2.82 7.90 17.85
C GLU A 48 -3.05 7.68 16.34
N PRO A 49 -2.56 8.57 15.46
CA PRO A 49 -2.73 8.39 14.02
C PRO A 49 -2.08 7.07 13.57
N PRO A 50 -2.75 6.26 12.73
CA PRO A 50 -2.17 5.00 12.26
C PRO A 50 -0.89 5.27 11.46
N LYS A 51 0.19 4.54 11.79
CA LYS A 51 1.54 4.68 11.21
C LYS A 51 1.61 4.37 9.71
N THR A 52 0.56 3.79 9.13
CA THR A 52 0.54 3.36 7.74
C THR A 52 -0.87 3.48 7.18
N ILE A 53 -1.03 4.28 6.13
CA ILE A 53 -2.28 4.39 5.36
C ILE A 53 -2.08 3.57 4.09
N ILE A 54 -2.76 2.43 3.99
CA ILE A 54 -2.71 1.56 2.82
C ILE A 54 -3.72 2.09 1.79
N GLN A 55 -3.25 2.39 0.58
CA GLN A 55 -4.11 2.73 -0.55
C GLN A 55 -4.90 1.49 -1.01
N ASP A 56 -6.16 1.35 -0.60
CA ASP A 56 -7.08 0.33 -1.09
C ASP A 56 -7.56 0.61 -2.54
N SER A 57 -6.72 0.30 -3.52
CA SER A 57 -7.02 0.43 -4.96
C SER A 57 -7.27 -0.98 -5.49
N VAL A 58 -8.46 -1.23 -6.06
CA VAL A 58 -8.79 -2.52 -6.69
C VAL A 58 -7.69 -2.93 -7.67
N TYR A 59 -7.20 -1.96 -8.46
CA TYR A 59 -6.09 -2.15 -9.39
C TYR A 59 -4.76 -2.54 -8.70
N LEU A 60 -4.48 -2.03 -7.50
CA LEU A 60 -3.31 -2.42 -6.73
C LEU A 60 -3.44 -3.86 -6.22
N LEU A 61 -4.63 -4.24 -5.75
CA LEU A 61 -4.89 -5.59 -5.29
C LEU A 61 -4.78 -6.58 -6.45
N GLU A 62 -5.26 -6.22 -7.64
CA GLU A 62 -5.09 -6.99 -8.88
C GLU A 62 -3.61 -7.18 -9.23
N ILE A 63 -2.82 -6.10 -9.28
CA ILE A 63 -1.38 -6.19 -9.55
C ILE A 63 -0.66 -7.07 -8.52
N LEU A 64 -0.94 -6.88 -7.23
CA LEU A 64 -0.32 -7.67 -6.15
C LEU A 64 -0.73 -9.15 -6.23
N THR A 65 -1.97 -9.43 -6.64
CA THR A 65 -2.48 -10.79 -6.83
C THR A 65 -1.78 -11.48 -8.00
N GLU A 66 -1.61 -10.78 -9.13
CA GLU A 66 -0.89 -11.31 -10.28
C GLU A 66 0.59 -11.53 -9.99
N LEU A 67 1.26 -10.59 -9.31
CA LEU A 67 2.65 -10.78 -8.87
C LEU A 67 2.80 -11.99 -7.94
N LYS A 68 1.82 -12.23 -7.06
CA LYS A 68 1.80 -13.42 -6.19
C LYS A 68 1.60 -14.70 -6.99
N ARG A 69 0.71 -14.71 -7.99
CA ARG A 69 0.53 -15.85 -8.91
C ARG A 69 1.83 -16.17 -9.65
N CYS A 70 2.51 -15.18 -10.23
CA CYS A 70 3.79 -15.37 -10.91
C CYS A 70 4.85 -16.00 -9.98
N GLY A 71 4.96 -15.51 -8.73
CA GLY A 71 5.87 -16.07 -7.74
C GLY A 71 5.57 -17.53 -7.39
N ASN A 72 4.28 -17.86 -7.23
CA ASN A 72 3.84 -19.24 -6.95
C ASN A 72 4.16 -20.19 -8.12
N ASN A 73 3.89 -19.75 -9.35
CA ASN A 73 4.18 -20.55 -10.55
C ASN A 73 5.68 -20.79 -10.71
N LEU A 74 6.53 -19.77 -10.51
CA LEU A 74 7.99 -19.92 -10.53
C LEU A 74 8.47 -20.92 -9.48
N ASN A 75 7.92 -20.88 -8.27
CA ASN A 75 8.26 -21.83 -7.21
C ASN A 75 7.83 -23.26 -7.56
N GLN A 76 6.65 -23.45 -8.16
CA GLN A 76 6.19 -24.76 -8.62
C GLN A 76 7.06 -25.31 -9.75
N ILE A 77 7.38 -24.50 -10.76
CA ILE A 77 8.30 -24.88 -11.86
C ILE A 77 9.65 -25.30 -11.28
N THR A 78 10.21 -24.50 -10.37
CA THR A 78 11.50 -24.82 -9.72
C THR A 78 11.43 -26.15 -8.95
N LYS A 79 10.35 -26.41 -8.21
CA LYS A 79 10.16 -27.68 -7.48
C LYS A 79 10.06 -28.87 -8.42
N ILE A 80 9.23 -28.79 -9.46
CA ILE A 80 9.03 -29.86 -10.43
C ILE A 80 10.33 -30.17 -11.16
N ALA A 81 11.05 -29.13 -11.57
CA ALA A 81 12.29 -29.27 -12.31
C ALA A 81 13.42 -29.88 -11.45
N ASN A 82 13.50 -29.51 -10.16
CA ASN A 82 14.42 -30.14 -9.22
C ASN A 82 14.10 -31.63 -8.97
N ILE A 83 12.81 -31.98 -8.83
CA ILE A 83 12.38 -33.37 -8.62
C ILE A 83 12.69 -34.23 -9.85
N SER A 84 12.40 -33.71 -11.04
CA SER A 84 12.62 -34.43 -12.30
C SER A 84 14.05 -34.40 -12.81
N LYS A 85 14.97 -33.70 -12.12
CA LYS A 85 16.37 -33.45 -12.54
C LYS A 85 16.49 -32.92 -13.98
N THR A 86 15.45 -32.25 -14.47
CA THR A 86 15.36 -31.72 -15.85
C THR A 86 15.95 -30.32 -15.98
N ILE A 87 16.45 -29.75 -14.89
CA ILE A 87 16.98 -28.39 -14.83
C ILE A 87 18.44 -28.40 -14.41
N THR A 88 19.23 -27.60 -15.11
CA THR A 88 20.62 -27.36 -14.76
C THR A 88 20.73 -26.45 -13.53
N PRO A 89 21.87 -26.50 -12.81
CA PRO A 89 22.15 -25.54 -11.75
C PRO A 89 22.08 -24.08 -12.22
N GLN A 90 22.40 -23.84 -13.49
CA GLN A 90 22.44 -22.50 -14.10
C GLN A 90 21.01 -21.96 -14.34
N GLU A 91 20.10 -22.78 -14.85
CA GLU A 91 18.68 -22.45 -14.98
C GLU A 91 18.01 -22.28 -13.61
N THR A 92 18.40 -23.09 -12.62
CA THR A 92 17.93 -22.92 -11.23
C THR A 92 18.34 -21.56 -10.66
N ALA A 93 19.56 -21.11 -10.95
CA ALA A 93 20.03 -19.79 -10.55
C ALA A 93 19.25 -18.66 -11.25
N GLN A 94 18.89 -18.84 -12.53
CA GLN A 94 18.06 -17.89 -13.27
C GLN A 94 16.63 -17.79 -12.69
N LEU A 95 16.00 -18.92 -12.32
CA LEU A 95 14.68 -18.92 -11.68
C LEU A 95 14.70 -18.22 -10.31
N LYS A 96 15.74 -18.46 -9.50
CA LYS A 96 15.93 -17.73 -8.24
C LYS A 96 16.09 -16.22 -8.46
N LYS A 97 16.85 -15.82 -9.49
CA LYS A 97 17.02 -14.41 -9.86
C LYS A 97 15.68 -13.77 -10.26
N LEU A 98 14.86 -14.47 -11.05
CA LEU A 98 13.52 -14.01 -11.42
C LEU A 98 12.60 -13.86 -10.20
N ALA A 99 12.61 -14.83 -9.28
CA ALA A 99 11.83 -14.75 -8.04
C ALA A 99 12.23 -13.54 -7.17
N MET A 100 13.54 -13.25 -7.07
CA MET A 100 14.05 -12.06 -6.40
C MET A 100 13.60 -10.76 -7.09
N GLN A 101 13.65 -10.70 -8.41
CA GLN A 101 13.19 -9.53 -9.18
C GLN A 101 11.69 -9.29 -8.98
N LEU A 102 10.88 -10.35 -8.96
CA LEU A 102 9.45 -10.29 -8.66
C LEU A 102 9.17 -9.78 -7.24
N SER A 103 9.92 -10.25 -6.25
CA SER A 103 9.82 -9.76 -4.87
C SER A 103 10.23 -8.29 -4.74
N SER A 104 11.29 -7.89 -5.43
CA SER A 104 11.72 -6.48 -5.51
C SER A 104 10.65 -5.61 -6.16
N LEU A 105 10.03 -6.06 -7.26
CA LEU A 105 8.95 -5.36 -7.94
C LEU A 105 7.72 -5.24 -7.04
N LYS A 106 7.29 -6.32 -6.37
CA LYS A 106 6.22 -6.29 -5.37
C LYS A 106 6.50 -5.24 -4.30
N ASN A 107 7.72 -5.22 -3.75
CA ASN A 107 8.10 -4.25 -2.72
C ASN A 107 8.16 -2.83 -3.25
N LYS A 108 8.59 -2.61 -4.50
CA LYS A 108 8.54 -1.28 -5.14
C LYS A 108 7.10 -0.81 -5.33
N VAL A 109 6.21 -1.69 -5.81
CA VAL A 109 4.77 -1.44 -5.96
C VAL A 109 4.09 -1.26 -4.59
N LEU A 110 4.61 -1.82 -3.50
CA LEU A 110 4.11 -1.47 -2.17
C LEU A 110 4.63 -0.08 -1.76
N LYS A 111 5.94 0.17 -1.90
CA LYS A 111 6.57 1.44 -1.48
C LYS A 111 6.14 2.66 -2.27
N SER A 112 5.83 2.54 -3.56
CA SER A 112 5.32 3.68 -4.33
C SER A 112 3.89 4.08 -3.95
N PHE A 113 3.20 3.27 -3.16
CA PHE A 113 1.81 3.50 -2.76
C PHE A 113 1.59 3.44 -1.23
N ILE A 114 2.63 3.15 -0.45
CA ILE A 114 2.70 3.33 1.01
C ILE A 114 3.17 4.75 1.28
N VAL A 115 2.39 5.51 2.05
CA VAL A 115 2.85 6.78 2.64
C VAL A 115 3.42 6.43 4.02
N GLU A 116 4.75 6.42 4.16
CA GLU A 116 5.39 6.34 5.48
C GLU A 116 5.10 7.65 6.22
N GLY A 117 4.54 7.54 7.43
CA GLY A 117 4.43 8.68 8.34
C GLY A 117 5.76 8.84 9.06
N ASP A 118 6.47 9.94 8.80
CA ASP A 118 7.64 10.32 9.59
C ASP A 118 7.24 10.54 11.06
N LYS A 119 8.12 10.10 11.97
CA LYS A 119 8.01 10.28 13.42
C LYS A 119 8.02 11.75 13.82
#